data_AF-A0A6C0KIN4-F1
#
_entry.id   AF-A0A6C0KIN4-F1
#
_cell.length_a   1.000
_cell.length_b   1.000
_cell.length_c   1.000
_cell.angle_alpha   90.00
_cell.angle_beta   90.00
_cell.angle_gamma   90.00
#
_symmetry.space_group_name_H-M   'P 1'
#
loop_
_entity.id
_entity.type
_entity.pdbx_description
1 polymer ?
#
loop_
_entity_poly.entity_id
_entity_poly.type
_entity_poly.pdbx_seq_one_letter_code
_entity_poly.pdbx_strand_id
1 'polypeptide(L)'
;MNLNDAMKWLETHELQHSKETSAIENRQVCFITKEPIKHEIQLKCMHCFEYDAILNHLLVTQKSLKYHICPYCRKKHDLFIPYYESTSLKNINPTNRIFSNNYLTCVHVFKHGSKKGTTCTNNGHCFSSGNYCFTHHKQIEKKQQHTHTDEICTQILKNGKPCKCKIYDKTTKLCKRHFNLKNKQLNITSL
;
A
#
# COMPACT_ATOMS: atom_id res chain seq x y z
N MET A 1 31.67 11.43 -48.44
CA MET A 1 31.92 10.89 -47.10
C MET A 1 32.96 9.79 -47.25
N ASN A 2 34.10 9.89 -46.57
CA ASN A 2 35.17 8.90 -46.72
C ASN A 2 34.85 7.64 -45.88
N LEU A 3 35.22 6.45 -46.34
CA LEU A 3 35.03 5.18 -45.63
C LEU A 3 35.62 5.25 -44.21
N ASN A 4 36.74 5.94 -44.05
CA ASN A 4 37.38 6.14 -42.75
C ASN A 4 36.55 7.00 -41.79
N ASP A 5 35.76 7.94 -42.30
CA ASP A 5 34.86 8.76 -41.46
C ASP A 5 33.66 7.95 -40.99
N ALA A 6 33.15 7.04 -41.83
CA ALA A 6 32.06 6.13 -41.49
C ALA A 6 32.49 5.10 -40.43
N MET A 7 33.70 4.53 -40.57
CA MET A 7 34.28 3.60 -39.59
C MET A 7 34.50 4.28 -38.23
N LYS A 8 35.05 5.50 -38.23
CA LYS A 8 35.29 6.27 -37.01
C LYS A 8 33.99 6.68 -36.31
N TRP A 9 32.91 6.92 -37.07
CA TRP A 9 31.58 7.18 -36.54
C TRP A 9 30.97 5.94 -35.86
N LEU A 10 31.13 4.76 -36.47
CA LEU A 10 30.69 3.49 -35.87
C LEU A 10 31.42 3.18 -34.56
N GLU A 11 32.75 3.30 -34.53
CA GLU A 11 33.55 3.04 -33.32
C GLU A 11 33.19 3.99 -32.16
N THR A 12 32.95 5.27 -32.46
CA THR A 12 32.55 6.24 -31.42
C THR A 12 31.14 5.99 -30.88
N HIS A 13 30.22 5.48 -31.69
CA HIS A 13 28.86 5.17 -31.24
C HIS A 13 28.78 3.84 -30.47
N GLU A 14 29.56 2.81 -30.85
CA GLU A 14 29.64 1.54 -30.10
C GLU A 14 30.33 1.72 -28.73
N LEU A 15 31.32 2.61 -28.61
CA LEU A 15 32.01 2.90 -27.35
C LEU A 15 31.19 3.76 -26.38
N GLN A 16 30.23 4.56 -26.87
CA GLN A 16 29.28 5.28 -26.01
C GLN A 16 28.14 4.37 -25.54
N HIS A 17 27.67 3.46 -26.40
CA HIS A 17 26.63 2.50 -26.01
C HIS A 17 27.13 1.46 -24.99
N SER A 18 28.43 1.14 -24.97
CA SER A 18 29.03 0.18 -24.02
C SER A 18 29.40 0.80 -22.65
N LYS A 19 29.64 2.11 -22.56
CA LYS A 19 29.95 2.77 -21.27
C LYS A 19 28.71 3.09 -20.42
N GLU A 20 27.55 3.31 -21.03
CA GLU A 20 26.28 3.45 -20.29
C GLU A 20 25.65 2.11 -19.85
N THR A 21 26.04 0.99 -20.46
CA THR A 21 25.51 -0.34 -20.11
C THR A 21 26.12 -0.94 -18.85
N SER A 22 27.33 -0.55 -18.47
CA SER A 22 28.05 -1.13 -17.30
C SER A 22 27.48 -0.75 -15.92
N ALA A 23 26.52 0.19 -15.85
CA ALA A 23 25.78 0.51 -14.62
C ALA A 23 24.35 -0.07 -14.59
N ILE A 24 23.92 -0.77 -15.65
CA ILE A 24 22.55 -1.29 -15.85
C ILE A 24 22.46 -2.80 -15.55
N GLU A 25 23.58 -3.51 -15.44
CA GLU A 25 23.65 -4.98 -15.39
C GLU A 25 23.04 -5.66 -14.15
N ASN A 26 22.45 -4.94 -13.21
CA ASN A 26 21.77 -5.57 -12.07
C ASN A 26 20.38 -4.99 -11.74
N ARG A 27 19.77 -4.19 -12.62
CA ARG A 27 18.35 -3.84 -12.45
C ARG A 27 17.52 -5.01 -12.93
N GLN A 28 16.87 -5.74 -12.01
CA GLN A 28 15.87 -6.73 -12.41
C GLN A 28 14.83 -6.06 -13.30
N VAL A 29 14.65 -6.64 -14.49
CA VAL A 29 13.70 -6.17 -15.50
C VAL A 29 12.39 -6.94 -15.32
N CYS A 30 11.27 -6.24 -15.42
CA CYS A 30 9.94 -6.85 -15.34
C CYS A 30 9.70 -7.74 -16.57
N PHE A 31 9.32 -9.01 -16.37
CA PHE A 31 9.05 -9.93 -17.48
C PHE A 31 7.86 -9.54 -18.36
N ILE A 32 6.95 -8.69 -17.87
CA ILE A 32 5.78 -8.20 -18.60
C ILE A 32 6.10 -6.91 -19.36
N THR A 33 6.55 -5.86 -18.68
CA THR A 33 6.75 -4.53 -19.30
C THR A 33 8.10 -4.38 -19.99
N LYS A 34 9.07 -5.25 -19.69
CA LYS A 34 10.48 -5.12 -20.12
C LYS A 34 11.17 -3.84 -19.61
N GLU A 35 10.59 -3.22 -18.59
CA GLU A 35 11.13 -2.03 -17.92
C GLU A 35 11.76 -2.40 -16.56
N PRO A 36 12.65 -1.55 -16.01
CA PRO A 36 13.18 -1.75 -14.66
C PRO A 36 12.06 -1.82 -13.60
N ILE A 37 12.15 -2.80 -12.69
CA ILE A 37 11.18 -2.98 -11.61
C ILE A 37 11.35 -1.88 -10.56
N LYS A 38 10.24 -1.22 -10.18
CA LYS A 38 10.16 -0.23 -9.09
C LYS A 38 9.50 -0.84 -7.85
N HIS A 39 8.41 -1.57 -8.01
CA HIS A 39 7.71 -2.29 -6.95
C HIS A 39 7.77 -3.78 -7.23
N GLU A 40 8.79 -4.43 -6.68
CA GLU A 40 9.03 -5.85 -6.90
C GLU A 40 7.98 -6.71 -6.21
N ILE A 41 7.46 -7.67 -6.97
CA ILE A 41 6.80 -8.85 -6.43
C ILE A 41 7.41 -10.10 -7.05
N GLN A 42 7.90 -10.99 -6.19
CA GLN A 42 8.41 -12.29 -6.57
C GLN A 42 7.35 -13.36 -6.32
N LEU A 43 6.94 -14.07 -7.39
CA LEU A 43 6.02 -15.20 -7.27
C LEU A 43 6.74 -16.45 -6.73
N LYS A 44 5.98 -17.45 -6.28
CA LYS A 44 6.56 -18.74 -5.80
C LYS A 44 7.34 -19.52 -6.86
N CYS A 45 7.14 -19.20 -8.14
CA CYS A 45 7.94 -19.73 -9.24
C CYS A 45 9.23 -18.93 -9.51
N MET A 46 9.62 -18.04 -8.59
CA MET A 46 10.82 -17.20 -8.63
C MET A 46 10.87 -16.12 -9.72
N HIS A 47 9.80 -15.95 -10.50
CA HIS A 47 9.68 -14.83 -11.45
C HIS A 47 9.31 -13.54 -10.73
N CYS A 48 10.04 -12.47 -11.03
CA CYS A 48 9.83 -11.13 -10.50
C CYS A 48 9.09 -10.24 -11.51
N PHE A 49 8.17 -9.43 -11.02
CA PHE A 49 7.40 -8.51 -11.85
C PHE A 49 7.30 -7.14 -11.18
N GLU A 50 7.06 -6.11 -11.99
CA GLU A 50 6.47 -4.87 -11.48
C GLU A 50 5.05 -5.17 -11.01
N TYR A 51 4.74 -4.82 -9.76
CA TYR A 51 3.48 -5.15 -9.10
C TYR A 51 2.25 -4.71 -9.91
N ASP A 52 2.22 -3.45 -10.36
CA ASP A 52 1.08 -2.93 -11.12
C ASP A 52 0.88 -3.70 -12.43
N ALA A 53 1.98 -4.10 -13.09
CA ALA A 53 1.93 -4.84 -14.35
C ALA A 53 1.36 -6.26 -14.15
N ILE A 54 1.83 -6.99 -13.13
CA ILE A 54 1.30 -8.33 -12.84
C ILE A 54 -0.14 -8.25 -12.36
N LEU A 55 -0.50 -7.31 -11.48
CA LEU A 55 -1.86 -7.19 -11.00
C LEU A 55 -2.83 -6.90 -12.13
N ASN A 56 -2.52 -5.94 -13.01
CA ASN A 56 -3.34 -5.64 -14.18
C ASN A 56 -3.48 -6.86 -15.09
N HIS A 57 -2.39 -7.58 -15.35
CA HIS A 57 -2.44 -8.80 -16.15
C HIS A 57 -3.35 -9.85 -15.53
N LEU A 58 -3.24 -10.10 -14.22
CA LEU A 58 -4.07 -11.08 -13.52
C LEU A 58 -5.56 -10.69 -13.57
N LEU A 59 -5.89 -9.41 -13.35
CA LEU A 59 -7.27 -8.92 -13.36
C LEU A 59 -7.91 -9.02 -14.75
N VAL A 60 -7.13 -8.81 -15.83
CA VAL A 60 -7.63 -8.90 -17.21
C VAL A 60 -7.76 -10.35 -17.67
N THR A 61 -6.80 -11.20 -17.33
CA THR A 61 -6.73 -12.57 -17.88
C THR A 61 -7.49 -13.61 -17.07
N GLN A 62 -7.73 -13.38 -15.78
CA GLN A 62 -8.29 -14.39 -14.88
C GLN A 62 -9.69 -14.02 -14.40
N LYS A 63 -10.62 -14.98 -14.52
CA LYS A 63 -12.00 -14.84 -14.01
C LYS A 63 -12.11 -15.04 -12.50
N SER A 64 -11.16 -15.74 -11.88
CA SER A 64 -11.21 -16.12 -10.47
C SER A 64 -10.00 -15.59 -9.72
N LEU A 65 -10.24 -14.98 -8.57
CA LEU A 65 -9.21 -14.45 -7.66
C LEU A 65 -8.88 -15.43 -6.52
N LYS A 66 -9.27 -16.71 -6.65
CA LYS A 66 -8.96 -17.75 -5.66
C LYS A 66 -7.56 -18.36 -5.86
N TYR A 67 -6.97 -18.12 -7.01
CA TYR A 67 -5.65 -18.58 -7.42
C TYR A 67 -5.08 -17.55 -8.38
N HIS A 68 -3.80 -17.67 -8.73
CA HIS A 68 -3.20 -16.93 -9.83
C HIS A 68 -2.32 -17.84 -10.67
N ILE A 69 -2.19 -17.50 -11.96
CA ILE A 69 -1.30 -18.16 -12.91
C ILE A 69 -0.17 -17.19 -13.25
N CYS A 70 1.07 -17.65 -13.14
CA CYS A 70 2.24 -16.88 -13.55
C CYS A 70 2.20 -16.61 -15.07
N PRO A 71 2.31 -15.36 -15.54
CA PRO A 71 2.26 -15.05 -16.97
C PRO A 71 3.44 -15.61 -17.76
N TYR A 72 4.58 -15.82 -17.10
CA TYR A 72 5.80 -16.31 -17.73
C TYR A 72 5.80 -17.84 -17.85
N CYS A 73 5.78 -18.56 -16.72
CA CYS A 73 5.87 -20.03 -16.72
C CYS A 73 4.52 -20.76 -16.71
N ARG A 74 3.40 -20.03 -16.67
CA ARG A 74 2.03 -20.58 -16.64
C ARG A 74 1.73 -21.51 -15.46
N LYS A 75 2.59 -21.55 -14.44
CA LYS A 75 2.36 -22.33 -13.22
C LYS A 75 1.20 -21.71 -12.44
N LYS A 76 0.26 -22.56 -12.02
CA LYS A 76 -0.85 -22.18 -11.15
C LYS A 76 -0.37 -22.17 -9.69
N HIS A 77 -0.76 -21.13 -8.97
CA HIS A 77 -0.44 -20.93 -7.56
C HIS A 77 -1.73 -20.70 -6.78
N ASP A 78 -1.83 -21.34 -5.61
CA ASP A 78 -2.99 -21.18 -4.73
C ASP A 78 -3.03 -19.81 -4.10
N LEU A 79 -4.25 -19.29 -3.91
CA LEU A 79 -4.55 -17.95 -3.44
C LEU A 79 -4.07 -16.87 -4.42
N PHE A 80 -4.48 -15.64 -4.20
CA PHE A 80 -4.10 -14.51 -5.03
C PHE A 80 -2.78 -13.89 -4.56
N ILE A 81 -2.28 -12.91 -5.31
CA ILE A 81 -1.13 -12.11 -4.87
C ILE A 81 -1.53 -11.14 -3.74
N PRO A 82 -0.58 -10.78 -2.85
CA PRO A 82 -0.81 -9.74 -1.83
C PRO A 82 -1.16 -8.39 -2.47
N TYR A 83 -1.92 -7.57 -1.74
CA TYR A 83 -2.10 -6.16 -2.09
C TYR A 83 -0.85 -5.36 -1.75
N TYR A 84 -0.44 -4.46 -2.65
CA TYR A 84 0.54 -3.42 -2.42
C TYR A 84 -0.13 -2.06 -2.60
N GLU A 85 0.07 -1.17 -1.64
CA GLU A 85 -0.39 0.21 -1.69
C GLU A 85 0.44 0.99 -2.71
N SER A 86 0.05 0.90 -3.99
CA SER A 86 0.59 1.72 -5.07
C SER A 86 -0.39 2.83 -5.45
N THR A 87 0.12 3.94 -5.96
CA THR A 87 -0.67 5.13 -6.32
C THR A 87 -1.51 4.95 -7.58
N SER A 88 -1.25 3.90 -8.37
CA SER A 88 -1.78 3.73 -9.72
C SER A 88 -3.21 3.19 -9.77
N LEU A 89 -3.68 2.48 -8.73
CA LEU A 89 -4.93 1.73 -8.78
C LEU A 89 -6.03 2.40 -7.95
N LYS A 90 -6.57 3.50 -8.47
CA LYS A 90 -7.64 4.28 -7.81
C LYS A 90 -9.00 3.57 -7.73
N ASN A 91 -9.21 2.50 -8.51
CA ASN A 91 -10.54 1.91 -8.72
C ASN A 91 -10.76 0.54 -8.05
N ILE A 92 -9.77 -0.02 -7.37
CA ILE A 92 -9.91 -1.31 -6.68
C ILE A 92 -10.13 -1.01 -5.21
N ASN A 93 -11.27 -1.44 -4.65
CA ASN A 93 -11.47 -1.41 -3.20
C ASN A 93 -10.82 -2.66 -2.60
N PRO A 94 -9.64 -2.53 -1.96
CA PRO A 94 -8.87 -3.71 -1.59
C PRO A 94 -9.49 -4.32 -0.33
N THR A 95 -9.93 -5.58 -0.45
CA THR A 95 -10.54 -6.32 0.65
C THR A 95 -9.90 -7.69 0.80
N ASN A 96 -9.95 -8.26 2.02
CA ASN A 96 -9.45 -9.61 2.30
C ASN A 96 -10.08 -10.69 1.40
N ARG A 97 -11.29 -10.46 0.87
CA ARG A 97 -11.97 -11.40 -0.03
C ARG A 97 -11.28 -11.48 -1.41
N ILE A 98 -10.70 -10.36 -1.86
CA ILE A 98 -10.08 -10.22 -3.17
C ILE A 98 -8.60 -10.63 -3.10
N PHE A 99 -7.88 -10.12 -2.11
CA PHE A 99 -6.43 -10.27 -1.97
C PHE A 99 -6.01 -11.33 -0.94
N SER A 100 -6.75 -12.44 -0.85
CA SER A 100 -6.31 -13.57 -0.01
C SER A 100 -5.00 -14.11 -0.59
N ASN A 101 -3.95 -14.22 0.21
CA ASN A 101 -2.61 -14.59 -0.25
C ASN A 101 -1.86 -15.42 0.81
N ASN A 102 -0.74 -16.02 0.43
CA ASN A 102 0.17 -16.74 1.32
C ASN A 102 1.63 -16.32 1.11
N TYR A 103 1.83 -15.06 0.72
CA TYR A 103 3.14 -14.47 0.48
C TYR A 103 3.59 -13.65 1.69
N LEU A 104 2.68 -12.89 2.27
CA LEU A 104 2.97 -11.99 3.37
C LEU A 104 2.12 -12.35 4.59
N THR A 105 2.69 -12.15 5.77
CA THR A 105 1.99 -12.29 7.06
C THR A 105 1.89 -10.93 7.73
N CYS A 106 0.80 -10.70 8.46
CA CYS A 106 0.62 -9.45 9.19
C CYS A 106 1.61 -9.35 10.37
N VAL A 107 2.38 -8.27 10.44
CA VAL A 107 3.40 -8.05 11.50
C VAL A 107 2.83 -7.46 12.79
N HIS A 108 1.51 -7.24 12.87
CA HIS A 108 0.89 -6.66 14.06
C HIS A 108 1.07 -7.57 15.28
N VAL A 109 1.57 -7.00 16.38
CA VAL A 109 1.66 -7.66 17.69
C VAL A 109 0.59 -7.12 18.62
N PHE A 110 -0.22 -8.01 19.19
CA PHE A 110 -1.28 -7.63 20.11
C PHE A 110 -0.68 -7.09 21.41
N LYS A 111 -1.09 -5.88 21.83
CA LYS A 111 -0.57 -5.24 23.07
C LYS A 111 -1.38 -5.59 24.32
N HIS A 112 -2.60 -6.08 24.16
CA HIS A 112 -3.57 -6.31 25.23
C HIS A 112 -4.41 -7.57 24.93
N GLY A 113 -5.14 -8.05 25.95
CA GLY A 113 -6.04 -9.20 25.85
C GLY A 113 -5.33 -10.56 25.94
N SER A 114 -6.08 -11.62 25.68
CA SER A 114 -5.60 -13.02 25.78
C SER A 114 -4.49 -13.38 24.78
N LYS A 115 -4.38 -12.62 23.69
CA LYS A 115 -3.34 -12.79 22.66
C LYS A 115 -2.16 -11.83 22.83
N LYS A 116 -2.02 -11.17 23.98
CA LYS A 116 -0.93 -10.19 24.20
C LYS A 116 0.44 -10.81 23.91
N GLY A 117 1.27 -10.08 23.17
CA GLY A 117 2.61 -10.50 22.79
C GLY A 117 2.68 -11.40 21.56
N THR A 118 1.55 -11.93 21.07
CA THR A 118 1.55 -12.76 19.87
C THR A 118 1.37 -11.92 18.60
N THR A 119 1.85 -12.43 17.48
CA THR A 119 1.66 -11.85 16.15
C THR A 119 0.28 -12.20 15.58
N CYS A 120 -0.20 -11.36 14.68
CA CYS A 120 -1.41 -11.62 13.91
C CYS A 120 -1.19 -12.76 12.92
N THR A 121 -2.09 -13.75 12.93
CA THR A 121 -2.03 -14.92 12.04
C THR A 121 -2.67 -14.69 10.67
N ASN A 122 -3.23 -13.50 10.42
CA ASN A 122 -3.88 -13.18 9.15
C ASN A 122 -2.85 -12.82 8.07
N ASN A 123 -3.25 -13.02 6.83
CA ASN A 123 -2.50 -12.63 5.63
C ASN A 123 -2.15 -11.14 5.68
N GLY A 124 -0.89 -10.84 5.36
CA GLY A 124 -0.37 -9.49 5.24
C GLY A 124 -0.52 -8.93 3.82
N HIS A 125 -0.40 -7.61 3.74
CA HIS A 125 -0.37 -6.81 2.54
C HIS A 125 0.65 -5.69 2.76
N CYS A 126 1.29 -5.22 1.69
CA CYS A 126 2.29 -4.19 1.75
C CYS A 126 1.61 -2.81 1.76
N PHE A 127 1.62 -2.15 2.91
CA PHE A 127 1.18 -0.76 3.03
C PHE A 127 2.38 0.14 3.32
N SER A 128 2.22 1.44 3.12
CA SER A 128 3.17 2.48 3.52
C SER A 128 3.56 2.41 5.00
N SER A 129 2.65 1.94 5.86
CA SER A 129 2.90 1.76 7.29
C SER A 129 3.61 0.43 7.65
N GLY A 130 3.73 -0.49 6.70
CA GLY A 130 4.30 -1.83 6.87
C GLY A 130 3.35 -2.97 6.45
N ASN A 131 3.75 -4.20 6.76
CA ASN A 131 3.04 -5.40 6.33
C ASN A 131 1.87 -5.76 7.29
N TYR A 132 0.65 -5.35 6.95
CA TYR A 132 -0.52 -5.57 7.80
C TYR A 132 -1.64 -6.30 7.07
N CYS A 133 -2.59 -6.87 7.82
CA CYS A 133 -3.89 -7.22 7.23
C CYS A 133 -4.73 -5.95 7.12
N PHE A 134 -5.74 -5.92 6.25
CA PHE A 134 -6.61 -4.74 6.07
C PHE A 134 -7.23 -4.24 7.38
N THR A 135 -7.58 -5.15 8.30
CA THR A 135 -8.16 -4.80 9.60
C THR A 135 -7.18 -4.01 10.47
N HIS A 136 -5.92 -4.46 10.58
CA HIS A 136 -4.91 -3.79 11.38
C HIS A 136 -4.41 -2.51 10.71
N HIS A 137 -4.29 -2.49 9.37
CA HIS A 137 -3.99 -1.27 8.63
C HIS A 137 -4.99 -0.15 8.96
N LYS A 138 -6.30 -0.45 8.83
CA LYS A 138 -7.37 0.50 9.14
C LYS A 138 -7.35 0.99 10.59
N GLN A 139 -6.91 0.15 11.54
CA GLN A 139 -6.75 0.57 12.94
C GLN A 139 -5.56 1.53 13.12
N ILE A 140 -4.47 1.31 12.39
CA ILE A 140 -3.27 2.16 12.41
C ILE A 140 -3.60 3.52 11.78
N GLU A 141 -4.24 3.55 10.61
CA GLU A 141 -4.65 4.79 9.95
C GLU A 141 -5.53 5.66 10.85
N LYS A 142 -6.53 5.05 11.52
CA LYS A 142 -7.39 5.78 12.48
C LYS A 142 -6.60 6.40 13.63
N LYS A 143 -5.56 5.72 14.12
CA LYS A 143 -4.70 6.27 15.19
C LYS A 143 -3.86 7.43 14.69
N GLN A 144 -3.40 7.40 13.44
CA GLN A 144 -2.64 8.50 12.84
C GLN A 144 -3.50 9.74 12.61
N GLN A 145 -4.76 9.57 12.19
CA GLN A 145 -5.69 10.69 12.03
C GLN A 145 -6.02 11.39 13.37
N HIS A 146 -6.07 10.63 14.46
CA HIS A 146 -6.28 11.15 15.80
C HIS A 146 -4.95 11.46 16.50
N THR A 147 -4.21 12.43 15.98
CA THR A 147 -3.11 13.04 16.74
C THR A 147 -3.71 13.74 17.97
N HIS A 148 -3.56 13.12 19.13
CA HIS A 148 -3.85 13.76 20.41
C HIS A 148 -3.01 15.04 20.50
N THR A 149 -3.63 16.20 20.38
CA THR A 149 -3.02 17.44 20.82
C THR A 149 -3.17 17.54 22.34
N ASP A 150 -2.18 18.12 23.02
CA ASP A 150 -2.34 18.47 24.44
C ASP A 150 -3.29 19.65 24.66
N GLU A 151 -3.80 20.21 23.57
CA GLU A 151 -4.85 21.21 23.60
C GLU A 151 -6.14 20.65 24.21
N ILE A 152 -6.79 21.49 25.01
CA ILE A 152 -7.99 21.16 25.77
C ILE A 152 -9.22 21.72 25.05
N CYS A 153 -10.32 20.99 25.10
CA CYS A 153 -11.59 21.41 24.51
C CYS A 153 -12.07 22.76 25.04
N THR A 154 -12.47 23.64 24.13
CA THR A 154 -12.89 25.02 24.43
C THR A 154 -14.31 25.17 24.98
N GLN A 155 -15.10 24.07 25.06
CA GLN A 155 -16.51 24.14 25.46
C GLN A 155 -16.69 24.15 26.99
N ILE A 156 -17.79 24.79 27.41
CA ILE A 156 -18.22 24.86 28.80
C ILE A 156 -19.24 23.74 29.06
N LEU A 157 -19.09 23.06 30.19
CA LEU A 157 -20.03 22.03 30.63
C LEU A 157 -21.33 22.65 31.14
N LYS A 158 -22.41 21.85 31.23
CA LYS A 158 -23.72 22.32 31.75
C LYS A 158 -23.67 22.92 33.16
N ASN A 159 -22.64 22.58 33.94
CA ASN A 159 -22.41 23.12 35.29
C ASN A 159 -21.53 24.40 35.30
N GLY A 160 -21.31 25.03 34.14
CA GLY A 160 -20.52 26.26 34.00
C GLY A 160 -19.01 26.07 34.04
N LYS A 161 -18.49 24.85 34.28
CA LYS A 161 -17.04 24.60 34.33
C LYS A 161 -16.46 24.34 32.93
N PRO A 162 -15.21 24.74 32.65
CA PRO A 162 -14.56 24.45 31.39
C PRO A 162 -14.33 22.95 31.21
N CYS A 163 -14.47 22.46 29.98
CA CYS A 163 -14.17 21.07 29.66
C CYS A 163 -12.66 20.82 29.80
N LYS A 164 -12.27 19.79 30.54
CA LYS A 164 -10.87 19.36 30.68
C LYS A 164 -10.48 18.22 29.74
N CYS A 165 -11.37 17.84 28.82
CA CYS A 165 -11.11 16.75 27.89
C CYS A 165 -10.20 17.23 26.75
N LYS A 166 -9.26 16.38 26.32
CA LYS A 166 -8.40 16.65 25.17
C LYS A 166 -9.22 16.84 23.89
N ILE A 167 -8.73 17.70 23.00
CA ILE A 167 -9.34 17.93 21.68
C ILE A 167 -9.27 16.65 20.85
N TYR A 168 -10.37 16.36 20.16
CA TYR A 168 -10.52 15.22 19.26
C TYR A 168 -10.41 15.64 17.79
N ASP A 169 -10.92 16.83 17.46
CA ASP A 169 -10.88 17.39 16.12
C ASP A 169 -10.21 18.76 16.14
N LYS A 170 -9.12 18.91 15.39
CA LYS A 170 -8.30 20.13 15.36
C LYS A 170 -9.05 21.32 14.77
N THR A 171 -9.95 21.06 13.83
CA THR A 171 -10.70 22.10 13.11
C THR A 171 -11.74 22.75 14.02
N THR A 172 -12.53 21.94 14.73
CA THR A 172 -13.60 22.44 15.62
C THR A 172 -13.11 22.76 17.04
N LYS A 173 -11.90 22.33 17.42
CA LYS A 173 -11.33 22.44 18.78
C LYS A 173 -12.22 21.81 19.87
N LEU A 174 -13.01 20.79 19.50
CA LEU A 174 -13.91 20.08 20.40
C LEU A 174 -13.34 18.74 20.85
N CYS A 175 -13.64 18.33 22.08
CA CYS A 175 -13.45 16.94 22.50
C CYS A 175 -14.49 16.05 21.83
N LYS A 176 -14.23 14.74 21.81
CA LYS A 176 -15.10 13.74 21.14
C LYS A 176 -16.56 13.83 21.60
N ARG A 177 -16.80 14.09 22.89
CA ARG A 177 -18.15 14.22 23.44
C ARG A 177 -18.89 15.45 22.88
N HIS A 178 -18.24 16.62 22.88
CA HIS A 178 -18.86 17.84 22.37
C HIS A 178 -18.99 17.85 20.84
N PHE A 179 -18.02 17.27 20.14
CA PHE A 179 -18.10 17.06 18.70
C PHE A 179 -19.34 16.23 18.31
N ASN A 180 -19.55 15.10 18.99
CA ASN A 180 -20.71 14.24 18.74
C ASN A 180 -22.04 14.92 19.09
N LEU A 181 -22.10 15.70 20.18
CA LEU A 181 -23.30 16.46 20.55
C LEU A 181 -23.64 17.53 19.51
N LYS A 182 -22.64 18.28 19.03
CA LYS A 182 -22.83 19.29 17.99
C LYS A 182 -23.33 18.69 16.69
N ASN A 183 -22.75 17.57 16.25
CA ASN A 183 -23.21 16.89 15.02
C ASN A 183 -24.62 16.31 15.18
N LYS A 184 -24.98 15.83 16.37
CA LYS A 184 -26.34 15.37 16.65
C LYS A 184 -27.35 16.52 16.60
N GLN A 185 -26.99 17.71 17.07
CA GLN A 185 -27.83 18.90 16.98
C GLN A 185 -27.99 19.40 15.55
N LEU A 186 -26.91 19.46 14.78
CA LEU A 186 -26.94 19.88 13.37
C LEU A 186 -27.86 19.00 12.52
N ASN A 187 -27.85 17.68 12.75
CA ASN A 187 -28.73 16.73 12.08
C ASN A 187 -30.21 16.84 12.48
N ILE A 188 -30.52 17.50 13.60
CA ILE A 188 -31.90 17.74 14.05
C ILE A 188 -32.45 19.04 13.45
N THR A 189 -31.60 20.05 13.26
CA THR A 189 -31.97 21.35 12.68
C THR A 189 -32.04 21.37 11.15
N SER A 190 -31.74 20.26 10.48
CA SER A 190 -31.78 20.10 9.02
C SER A 190 -32.92 19.21 8.51
N LEU A 191 -33.88 18.92 9.39
CA LEU A 191 -35.20 18.34 9.12
C LEU A 191 -36.26 19.41 9.38
#